data_AF-A0A9D5RW46-F1
#
_entry.id   AF-A0A9D5RW46-F1
#
_cell.length_a   1.000
_cell.length_b   1.000
_cell.length_c   1.000
_cell.angle_alpha   90.00
_cell.angle_beta   90.00
_cell.angle_gamma   90.00
#
_symmetry.space_group_name_H-M   'P 1'
#
loop_
_entity.id
_entity.type
_entity.pdbx_description
1 polymer ?
#
loop_
_entity_poly.entity_id
_entity_poly.type
_entity_poly.pdbx_seq_one_letter_code
_entity_poly.pdbx_strand_id
1 'polypeptide(L)'
;MTNSEMTLEKAMELIQSLPFTEFKKVVKSYSDTNGVSFDNELDKMVTVSLQKRLIDLGVNSTCPNCGSAHISKNGKRKNVQRLECKDCGKQFTPFTDTILEKSKWHWDIWIKVLEMIINNYPIEAMVRVLVDDYDCVGINYKTVWMWRMKLIHALASLPQPTLTGVIQVDETFIRESQKGSRELISYVHKESKRLPRYGRKPSKYGVMGSEFATIVTAIDNRGYSVCKVTSLGRVTIEMFHDLFDENFDSPAYICSDANDIYENYCAVHNIPHYEKPSNYLDTLEKNGYITPDFSDEALAIAVKENNDKILEKLYNEGEIDKITNRGQIKYKDFVELKKKNNLSLARVNELHSDIKRYINHEMTNVSTKYLQDYIGFFTYIRNWRVKHGHYPNSAKDTESIFIEILKTKVNYTSIEIENTQLELPKPTGRYMQLLKSETEKAREATKNRYFKFGEEDGVKAFNKREYLLDLSRNKLYAIAKECGMKRYRQLSIWSLVSAIMKQDNIDQIIYKLLAEDRHYKIDQEDLEAMSSKSIA
;
A
#
# COMPACT_ATOMS: atom_id res chain seq x y z
N MET A 1 24.20 8.42 55.08
CA MET A 1 24.14 7.88 53.71
C MET A 1 24.56 6.42 53.78
N THR A 2 23.60 5.51 53.82
CA THR A 2 23.89 4.06 53.85
C THR A 2 24.39 3.64 52.47
N ASN A 3 25.69 3.33 52.37
CA ASN A 3 26.24 2.57 51.24
C ASN A 3 25.47 1.24 51.18
N SER A 4 24.50 1.12 50.28
CA SER A 4 23.91 -0.19 50.01
C SER A 4 24.98 -1.01 49.32
N GLU A 5 25.48 -2.07 49.95
CA GLU A 5 26.42 -3.01 49.34
C GLU A 5 25.87 -3.48 47.99
N MET A 6 26.71 -3.39 46.95
CA MET A 6 26.35 -3.81 45.59
C MET A 6 26.36 -5.35 45.55
N THR A 7 25.17 -5.94 45.70
CA THR A 7 24.96 -7.38 45.56
C THR A 7 25.26 -7.84 44.13
N LEU A 8 25.69 -9.10 43.95
CA LEU A 8 25.94 -9.70 42.63
C LEU A 8 24.75 -9.58 41.67
N GLU A 9 23.52 -9.72 42.20
CA GLU A 9 22.28 -9.58 41.41
C GLU A 9 22.12 -8.16 40.85
N LYS A 10 22.25 -7.13 41.70
CA LYS A 10 22.26 -5.72 41.28
C LYS A 10 23.36 -5.41 40.26
N ALA A 11 24.55 -6.00 40.42
CA ALA A 11 25.64 -5.83 39.46
C ALA A 11 25.29 -6.45 38.09
N MET A 12 24.68 -7.64 38.08
CA MET A 12 24.21 -8.27 36.84
C MET A 12 23.09 -7.47 36.17
N GLU A 13 22.18 -6.90 36.95
CA GLU A 13 21.13 -6.00 36.44
C GLU A 13 21.70 -4.76 35.79
N LEU A 14 22.68 -4.12 36.44
CA LEU A 14 23.38 -2.98 35.87
C LEU A 14 24.02 -3.35 34.53
N ILE A 15 24.77 -4.46 34.46
CA ILE A 15 25.40 -4.92 33.21
C ILE A 15 24.36 -5.13 32.10
N GLN A 16 23.21 -5.74 32.42
CA GLN A 16 22.15 -6.01 31.43
C GLN A 16 21.38 -4.75 30.98
N SER A 17 21.46 -3.68 31.75
CA SER A 17 20.89 -2.37 31.40
C SER A 17 21.83 -1.48 30.57
N LEU A 18 23.11 -1.86 30.42
CA LEU A 18 24.08 -1.08 29.68
C LEU A 18 23.77 -1.04 28.18
N PRO A 19 24.05 0.07 27.49
CA PRO A 19 24.10 0.12 26.04
C PRO A 19 25.08 -0.92 25.49
N PHE A 20 24.81 -1.45 24.30
CA PHE A 20 25.58 -2.54 23.71
C PHE A 20 27.09 -2.29 23.66
N THR A 21 27.51 -1.05 23.39
CA THR A 21 28.93 -0.68 23.31
C THR A 21 29.66 -0.84 24.64
N GLU A 22 29.03 -0.40 25.74
CA GLU A 22 29.57 -0.58 27.10
C GLU A 22 29.45 -2.03 27.56
N PHE A 23 28.32 -2.69 27.27
CA PHE A 23 28.13 -4.12 27.50
C PHE A 23 29.26 -4.95 26.85
N LYS A 24 29.59 -4.66 25.58
CA LYS A 24 30.66 -5.33 24.83
C LYS A 24 32.03 -5.13 25.47
N LYS A 25 32.34 -3.91 25.95
CA LYS A 25 33.60 -3.61 26.65
C LYS A 25 33.73 -4.41 27.95
N VAL A 26 32.66 -4.52 28.73
CA VAL A 26 32.64 -5.31 29.97
C VAL A 26 32.92 -6.79 29.67
N VAL A 27 32.23 -7.36 28.67
CA VAL A 27 32.46 -8.75 28.25
C VAL A 27 33.90 -8.96 27.76
N LYS A 28 34.45 -8.00 27.01
CA LYS A 28 35.84 -8.06 26.53
C LYS A 28 36.83 -8.06 27.70
N SER A 29 36.68 -7.13 28.64
CA SER A 29 37.53 -7.06 29.83
C SER A 29 37.48 -8.36 30.64
N TYR A 30 36.29 -8.95 30.81
CA TYR A 30 36.14 -10.25 31.46
C TYR A 30 36.83 -11.38 30.69
N SER A 31 36.69 -11.38 29.37
CA SER A 31 37.32 -12.36 28.49
C SER A 31 38.84 -12.35 28.59
N ASP A 32 39.42 -11.14 28.52
CA ASP A 32 40.86 -10.92 28.57
C ASP A 32 41.42 -11.32 29.96
N THR A 33 40.71 -10.98 31.04
CA THR A 33 41.13 -11.28 32.42
C THR A 33 41.13 -12.78 32.71
N ASN A 34 40.16 -13.52 32.16
CA ASN A 34 39.99 -14.95 32.44
C ASN A 34 40.56 -15.87 31.36
N GLY A 35 41.14 -15.32 30.28
CA GLY A 35 41.70 -16.11 29.17
C GLY A 35 40.67 -16.95 28.42
N VAL A 36 39.40 -16.53 28.39
CA VAL A 36 38.32 -17.24 27.69
C VAL A 36 38.07 -16.63 26.31
N SER A 37 37.32 -17.33 25.45
CA SER A 37 36.96 -16.84 24.12
C SER A 37 35.89 -15.74 24.21
N PHE A 38 36.23 -14.57 23.66
CA PHE A 38 35.35 -13.40 23.66
C PHE A 38 34.02 -13.65 22.95
N ASP A 39 34.05 -14.25 21.74
CA ASP A 39 32.85 -14.48 20.94
C ASP A 39 31.87 -15.42 21.65
N ASN A 40 32.39 -16.48 22.29
CA ASN A 40 31.57 -17.43 23.04
C ASN A 40 30.95 -16.79 24.29
N GLU A 41 31.71 -15.96 25.00
CA GLU A 41 31.18 -15.28 26.19
C GLU A 41 30.18 -14.18 25.82
N LEU A 42 30.40 -13.47 24.71
CA LEU A 42 29.45 -12.49 24.19
C LEU A 42 28.12 -13.16 23.80
N ASP A 43 28.16 -14.25 23.03
CA ASP A 43 26.95 -15.01 22.64
C ASP A 43 26.16 -15.49 23.87
N LYS A 44 26.87 -16.00 24.87
CA LYS A 44 26.29 -16.42 26.15
C LYS A 44 25.65 -15.26 26.91
N MET A 45 26.36 -14.15 27.08
CA MET A 45 25.86 -13.00 27.84
C MET A 45 24.68 -12.32 27.13
N VAL A 46 24.72 -12.21 25.80
CA VAL A 46 23.58 -11.72 25.00
C VAL A 46 22.36 -12.63 25.20
N THR A 47 22.55 -13.95 25.10
CA THR A 47 21.45 -14.92 25.29
C THR A 47 20.81 -14.79 26.68
N VAL A 48 21.61 -14.66 27.72
CA VAL A 48 21.13 -14.49 29.11
C VAL A 48 20.39 -13.15 29.27
N SER A 49 20.93 -12.07 28.71
CA SER A 49 20.30 -10.74 28.74
C SER A 49 18.94 -10.73 28.05
N LEU A 50 18.86 -11.25 26.81
CA LEU A 50 17.61 -11.35 26.07
C LEU A 50 16.59 -12.23 26.78
N GLN A 51 17.02 -13.38 27.34
CA GLN A 51 16.12 -14.26 28.07
C GLN A 51 15.50 -13.55 29.27
N LYS A 52 16.29 -12.80 30.05
CA LYS A 52 15.78 -12.06 31.20
C LYS A 52 14.73 -11.03 30.74
N ARG A 53 15.05 -10.23 29.72
CA ARG A 53 14.12 -9.24 29.15
C ARG A 53 12.80 -9.89 28.70
N LEU A 54 12.86 -11.03 28.01
CA LEU A 54 11.64 -11.75 27.58
C LEU A 54 10.79 -12.22 28.76
N ILE A 55 11.42 -12.72 29.82
CA ILE A 55 10.73 -13.12 31.05
C ILE A 55 10.08 -11.91 31.72
N ASP A 56 10.81 -10.81 31.87
CA ASP A 56 10.32 -9.57 32.51
C ASP A 56 9.15 -8.95 31.72
N LEU A 57 9.19 -9.06 30.39
CA LEU A 57 8.11 -8.63 29.49
C LEU A 57 6.90 -9.60 29.46
N GLY A 58 7.00 -10.76 30.12
CA GLY A 58 5.97 -11.79 30.14
C GLY A 58 5.80 -12.54 28.81
N VAL A 59 6.79 -12.49 27.92
CA VAL A 59 6.76 -13.18 26.64
C VAL A 59 6.86 -14.69 26.87
N ASN A 60 5.94 -15.46 26.28
CA ASN A 60 5.82 -16.91 26.50
C ASN A 60 5.65 -17.29 27.99
N SER A 61 4.94 -16.45 28.74
CA SER A 61 4.46 -16.76 30.10
C SER A 61 3.28 -17.76 30.12
N THR A 62 2.71 -18.08 28.96
CA THR A 62 1.68 -19.10 28.75
C THR A 62 2.14 -20.08 27.66
N CYS A 63 1.60 -21.29 27.69
CA CYS A 63 1.93 -22.32 26.70
C CYS A 63 1.55 -21.83 25.29
N PRO A 64 2.49 -21.80 24.33
CA PRO A 64 2.20 -21.36 22.96
C PRO A 64 1.23 -22.29 22.21
N ASN A 65 1.06 -23.54 22.66
CA ASN A 65 0.19 -24.53 22.00
C ASN A 65 -1.25 -24.55 22.54
N CYS A 66 -1.44 -24.38 23.85
CA CYS A 66 -2.77 -24.54 24.48
C CYS A 66 -3.20 -23.35 25.35
N GLY A 67 -2.38 -22.30 25.48
CA GLY A 67 -2.68 -21.12 26.29
C GLY A 67 -2.59 -21.32 27.81
N SER A 68 -2.35 -22.53 28.30
CA SER A 68 -2.24 -22.82 29.74
C SER A 68 -1.14 -22.03 30.45
N ALA A 69 -1.43 -21.57 31.66
CA ALA A 69 -0.47 -20.95 32.58
C ALA A 69 0.31 -21.98 33.42
N HIS A 70 -0.04 -23.27 33.36
CA HIS A 70 0.61 -24.34 34.13
C HIS A 70 1.95 -24.75 33.51
N ILE A 71 2.99 -23.95 33.77
CA ILE A 71 4.32 -24.13 33.19
C ILE A 71 5.33 -24.53 34.27
N SER A 72 6.18 -25.49 33.92
CA SER A 72 7.31 -25.92 34.75
C SER A 72 8.64 -25.75 34.03
N LYS A 73 9.72 -25.53 34.80
CA LYS A 73 11.09 -25.49 34.28
C LYS A 73 11.59 -26.91 34.00
N ASN A 74 12.08 -27.18 32.79
CA ASN A 74 12.59 -28.50 32.37
C ASN A 74 14.06 -28.44 31.94
N GLY A 75 14.93 -28.05 32.87
CA GLY A 75 16.37 -27.93 32.66
C GLY A 75 16.78 -26.73 31.78
N LYS A 76 18.08 -26.66 31.43
CA LYS A 76 18.65 -25.59 30.59
C LYS A 76 19.46 -26.20 29.45
N ARG A 77 19.45 -25.55 28.27
CA ARG A 77 20.29 -25.90 27.13
C ARG A 77 20.97 -24.64 26.61
N LYS A 78 22.31 -24.63 26.52
CA LYS A 78 23.10 -23.46 26.08
C LYS A 78 22.67 -22.16 26.79
N ASN A 79 22.52 -22.22 28.12
CA ASN A 79 22.06 -21.12 28.98
C ASN A 79 20.60 -20.69 28.81
N VAL A 80 19.86 -21.28 27.86
CA VAL A 80 18.42 -21.04 27.68
C VAL A 80 17.60 -21.96 28.59
N GLN A 81 16.66 -21.39 29.33
CA GLN A 81 15.70 -22.09 30.17
C GLN A 81 14.68 -22.80 29.28
N ARG A 82 14.57 -24.12 29.43
CA ARG A 82 13.48 -24.90 28.81
C ARG A 82 12.27 -24.89 29.73
N LEU A 83 11.10 -24.76 29.13
CA LEU A 83 9.81 -24.74 29.75
C LEU A 83 8.98 -25.90 29.23
N GLU A 84 8.12 -26.44 30.08
CA GLU A 84 7.21 -27.52 29.73
C GLU A 84 5.83 -27.23 30.31
N CYS A 85 4.83 -27.25 29.43
CA CYS A 85 3.43 -27.15 29.80
C CYS A 85 2.98 -28.45 30.48
N LYS A 86 2.39 -28.36 31.67
CA LYS A 86 1.89 -29.53 32.39
C LYS A 86 0.60 -30.10 31.80
N ASP A 87 -0.19 -29.28 31.11
CA ASP A 87 -1.47 -29.73 30.56
C ASP A 87 -1.33 -30.47 29.21
N CYS A 88 -0.55 -29.92 28.27
CA CYS A 88 -0.37 -30.52 26.94
C CYS A 88 1.01 -31.15 26.70
N GLY A 89 1.94 -31.10 27.67
CA GLY A 89 3.29 -31.65 27.54
C GLY A 89 4.22 -30.90 26.57
N LYS A 90 3.75 -29.83 25.92
CA LYS A 90 4.56 -29.06 24.96
C LYS A 90 5.78 -28.46 25.66
N GLN A 91 6.95 -28.67 25.06
CA GLN A 91 8.20 -28.05 25.47
C GLN A 91 8.50 -26.82 24.61
N PHE A 92 8.93 -25.74 25.25
CA PHE A 92 9.24 -24.47 24.61
C PHE A 92 10.29 -23.69 25.41
N THR A 93 10.65 -22.50 24.95
CA THR A 93 11.59 -21.58 25.62
C THR A 93 10.99 -20.17 25.62
N PRO A 94 11.53 -19.22 26.39
CA PRO A 94 11.10 -17.82 26.30
C PRO A 94 11.16 -17.24 24.88
N PHE A 95 12.05 -17.78 24.03
CA PHE A 95 12.27 -17.32 22.65
C PHE A 95 11.36 -17.98 21.61
N THR A 96 10.63 -19.04 21.97
CA THR A 96 9.86 -19.84 21.01
C THR A 96 8.85 -18.99 20.25
N ASP A 97 8.84 -19.12 18.92
CA ASP A 97 7.98 -18.38 17.99
C ASP A 97 8.18 -16.85 18.01
N THR A 98 9.28 -16.36 18.60
CA THR A 98 9.64 -14.93 18.55
C THR A 98 10.67 -14.64 17.47
N ILE A 99 10.78 -13.38 17.04
CA ILE A 99 11.84 -12.94 16.11
C ILE A 99 13.25 -13.14 16.67
N LEU A 100 13.39 -13.25 17.99
CA LEU A 100 14.65 -13.48 18.70
C LEU A 100 15.01 -14.97 18.79
N GLU A 101 14.21 -15.87 18.23
CA GLU A 101 14.50 -17.29 18.24
C GLU A 101 15.84 -17.59 17.53
N LYS A 102 16.78 -18.21 18.27
CA LYS A 102 18.15 -18.49 17.83
C LYS A 102 18.95 -17.24 17.43
N SER A 103 18.52 -16.07 17.89
CA SER A 103 19.24 -14.82 17.68
C SER A 103 20.47 -14.76 18.58
N LYS A 104 21.56 -14.25 18.02
CA LYS A 104 22.83 -13.98 18.73
C LYS A 104 23.09 -12.48 18.90
N TRP A 105 22.13 -11.67 18.49
CA TRP A 105 22.30 -10.22 18.37
C TRP A 105 21.63 -9.52 19.55
N HIS A 106 22.35 -8.57 20.13
CA HIS A 106 21.90 -7.82 21.31
C HIS A 106 20.61 -7.04 21.05
N TRP A 107 19.87 -6.75 22.12
CA TRP A 107 18.61 -6.01 22.08
C TRP A 107 18.73 -4.70 21.28
N ASP A 108 19.71 -3.85 21.63
CA ASP A 108 19.92 -2.56 21.00
C ASP A 108 20.16 -2.64 19.49
N ILE A 109 20.76 -3.74 19.00
CA ILE A 109 20.96 -3.96 17.57
C ILE A 109 19.60 -4.18 16.88
N TRP A 110 18.71 -4.97 17.47
CA TRP A 110 17.36 -5.15 16.94
C TRP A 110 16.54 -3.88 16.96
N ILE A 111 16.62 -3.11 18.06
CA ILE A 111 15.99 -1.79 18.16
C ILE A 111 16.51 -0.88 17.05
N LYS A 112 17.84 -0.79 16.86
CA LYS A 112 18.42 0.06 15.82
C LYS A 112 18.02 -0.38 14.41
N VAL A 113 17.98 -1.68 14.15
CA VAL A 113 17.54 -2.23 12.86
C VAL A 113 16.08 -1.84 12.59
N LEU A 114 15.21 -1.98 13.58
CA LEU A 114 13.80 -1.58 13.46
C LEU A 114 13.66 -0.07 13.24
N GLU A 115 14.38 0.76 14.00
CA GLU A 115 14.42 2.22 13.83
C GLU A 115 14.80 2.58 12.39
N MET A 116 15.86 1.98 11.84
CA MET A 116 16.29 2.24 10.47
C MET A 116 15.29 1.78 9.41
N ILE A 117 14.53 0.69 9.67
CA ILE A 117 13.47 0.22 8.79
C ILE A 117 12.29 1.20 8.78
N ILE A 118 11.87 1.67 9.96
CA ILE A 118 10.82 2.70 10.12
C ILE A 118 11.19 3.97 9.35
N ASN A 119 12.47 4.36 9.39
CA ASN A 119 12.99 5.52 8.68
C ASN A 119 13.42 5.25 7.23
N ASN A 120 13.03 4.11 6.65
CA ASN A 120 13.27 3.76 5.24
C ASN A 120 14.74 3.80 4.79
N TYR A 121 15.70 3.47 5.67
CA TYR A 121 17.13 3.47 5.32
C TYR A 121 17.43 2.46 4.20
N PRO A 122 18.36 2.72 3.26
CA PRO A 122 18.88 1.67 2.38
C PRO A 122 19.59 0.56 3.17
N ILE A 123 19.57 -0.69 2.70
CA ILE A 123 20.23 -1.81 3.41
C ILE A 123 21.74 -1.57 3.54
N GLU A 124 22.37 -0.98 2.52
CA GLU A 124 23.78 -0.62 2.52
C GLU A 124 24.10 0.39 3.63
N ALA A 125 23.22 1.37 3.85
CA ALA A 125 23.36 2.33 4.94
C ALA A 125 23.19 1.66 6.31
N MET A 126 22.23 0.72 6.43
CA MET A 126 22.04 -0.06 7.65
C MET A 126 23.28 -0.88 8.00
N VAL A 127 23.89 -1.57 7.01
CA VAL A 127 25.12 -2.34 7.22
C VAL A 127 26.23 -1.43 7.74
N ARG A 128 26.41 -0.24 7.15
CA ARG A 128 27.43 0.72 7.61
C ARG A 128 27.21 1.16 9.05
N VAL A 129 26.00 1.56 9.42
CA VAL A 129 25.65 1.95 10.80
C VAL A 129 25.93 0.81 11.78
N LEU A 130 25.60 -0.43 11.43
CA LEU A 130 25.87 -1.59 12.29
C LEU A 130 27.36 -1.88 12.45
N VAL A 131 28.17 -1.68 11.42
CA VAL A 131 29.63 -1.83 11.49
C VAL A 131 30.24 -0.69 12.30
N ASP A 132 29.89 0.55 11.99
CA ASP A 132 30.53 1.75 12.55
C ASP A 132 30.13 1.99 14.01
N ASP A 133 28.84 1.88 14.34
CA ASP A 133 28.31 2.25 15.66
C ASP A 133 28.20 1.04 16.62
N TYR A 134 28.02 -0.17 16.08
CA TYR A 134 27.81 -1.40 16.86
C TYR A 134 28.94 -2.42 16.68
N ASP A 135 30.01 -2.10 15.95
CA ASP A 135 31.18 -2.99 15.75
C ASP A 135 30.77 -4.41 15.29
N CYS A 136 29.78 -4.48 14.39
CA CYS A 136 29.28 -5.69 13.75
C CYS A 136 30.08 -6.03 12.49
N VAL A 137 31.41 -6.07 12.62
CA VAL A 137 32.33 -6.28 11.49
C VAL A 137 32.02 -7.61 10.79
N GLY A 138 31.94 -7.57 9.47
CA GLY A 138 31.66 -8.76 8.64
C GLY A 138 30.17 -9.12 8.51
N ILE A 139 29.24 -8.29 9.02
CA ILE A 139 27.82 -8.51 8.81
C ILE A 139 27.47 -8.49 7.31
N ASN A 140 26.77 -9.52 6.86
CA ASN A 140 26.42 -9.68 5.45
C ASN A 140 25.15 -8.90 5.11
N TYR A 141 25.15 -8.22 3.95
CA TYR A 141 23.98 -7.59 3.34
C TYR A 141 22.71 -8.45 3.41
N LYS A 142 22.82 -9.74 3.03
CA LYS A 142 21.71 -10.68 3.02
C LYS A 142 21.11 -10.87 4.41
N THR A 143 21.94 -10.83 5.47
CA THR A 143 21.47 -10.97 6.86
C THR A 143 20.60 -9.78 7.25
N VAL A 144 21.06 -8.55 6.96
CA VAL A 144 20.29 -7.33 7.25
C VAL A 144 19.01 -7.26 6.42
N TRP A 145 19.06 -7.66 5.15
CA TRP A 145 17.87 -7.77 4.30
C TRP A 145 16.86 -8.78 4.88
N MET A 146 17.31 -9.93 5.37
CA MET A 146 16.43 -10.91 6.01
C MET A 146 15.80 -10.35 7.29
N TRP A 147 16.55 -9.64 8.13
CA TRP A 147 15.99 -8.99 9.32
C TRP A 147 14.91 -7.96 8.96
N ARG A 148 15.13 -7.18 7.90
CA ARG A 148 14.09 -6.30 7.36
C ARG A 148 12.83 -7.07 7.01
N MET A 149 12.94 -8.13 6.23
CA MET A 149 11.77 -8.91 5.83
C MET A 149 11.04 -9.50 7.03
N LYS A 150 11.77 -10.00 8.04
CA LYS A 150 11.18 -10.50 9.29
C LYS A 150 10.40 -9.43 10.05
N LEU A 151 10.98 -8.25 10.24
CA LEU A 151 10.36 -7.16 10.99
C LEU A 151 9.15 -6.58 10.24
N ILE A 152 9.26 -6.39 8.92
CA ILE A 152 8.14 -5.93 8.10
C ILE A 152 6.98 -6.93 8.16
N HIS A 153 7.25 -8.24 8.01
CA HIS A 153 6.21 -9.27 8.09
C HIS A 153 5.58 -9.33 9.48
N ALA A 154 6.38 -9.26 10.55
CA ALA A 154 5.86 -9.25 11.91
C ALA A 154 4.94 -8.05 12.17
N LEU A 155 5.32 -6.86 11.69
CA LEU A 155 4.50 -5.64 11.76
C LEU A 155 3.21 -5.75 10.94
N ALA A 156 3.31 -6.32 9.73
CA ALA A 156 2.16 -6.53 8.85
C ALA A 156 1.15 -7.53 9.42
N SER A 157 1.61 -8.44 10.28
CA SER A 157 0.80 -9.46 10.95
C SER A 157 0.19 -8.98 12.26
N LEU A 158 0.48 -7.74 12.69
CA LEU A 158 -0.16 -7.17 13.87
C LEU A 158 -1.65 -6.94 13.63
N PRO A 159 -2.50 -7.06 14.66
CA PRO A 159 -3.93 -6.84 14.54
C PRO A 159 -4.25 -5.47 13.93
N GLN A 160 -5.09 -5.47 12.91
CA GLN A 160 -5.57 -4.25 12.26
C GLN A 160 -6.72 -3.64 13.07
N PRO A 161 -6.90 -2.31 13.02
CA PRO A 161 -8.01 -1.66 13.72
C PRO A 161 -9.36 -2.02 13.10
N THR A 162 -10.42 -1.89 13.89
CA THR A 162 -11.80 -1.84 13.39
C THR A 162 -12.16 -0.40 13.01
N LEU A 163 -12.72 -0.24 11.82
CA LEU A 163 -13.15 1.02 11.25
C LEU A 163 -14.62 1.27 11.61
N THR A 164 -14.95 2.50 11.99
CA THR A 164 -16.28 2.88 12.47
C THR A 164 -16.72 4.23 11.88
N GLY A 165 -18.01 4.56 11.93
CA GLY A 165 -18.48 5.88 11.50
C GLY A 165 -18.49 6.02 9.97
N VAL A 166 -17.92 7.10 9.43
CA VAL A 166 -17.85 7.31 7.97
C VAL A 166 -16.57 6.71 7.42
N ILE A 167 -16.71 5.65 6.64
CA ILE A 167 -15.61 4.90 6.04
C ILE A 167 -15.55 5.23 4.55
N GLN A 168 -14.38 5.61 4.05
CA GLN A 168 -14.13 5.77 2.61
C GLN A 168 -13.40 4.54 2.12
N VAL A 169 -13.91 3.91 1.06
CA VAL A 169 -13.35 2.69 0.48
C VAL A 169 -13.14 2.90 -1.01
N ASP A 170 -11.96 2.51 -1.50
CA ASP A 170 -11.61 2.60 -2.92
C ASP A 170 -10.37 1.72 -3.21
N GLU A 171 -10.17 1.34 -4.47
CA GLU A 171 -9.04 0.54 -4.92
C GLU A 171 -7.92 1.37 -5.52
N THR A 172 -6.69 0.94 -5.27
CA THR A 172 -5.51 1.48 -5.94
C THR A 172 -4.67 0.38 -6.55
N PHE A 173 -3.98 0.72 -7.64
CA PHE A 173 -3.27 -0.26 -8.46
C PHE A 173 -1.77 -0.02 -8.41
N ILE A 174 -1.02 -1.06 -8.05
CA ILE A 174 0.43 -1.09 -8.13
C ILE A 174 0.82 -2.07 -9.23
N ARG A 175 1.76 -1.65 -10.08
CA ARG A 175 2.21 -2.51 -11.18
C ARG A 175 2.94 -3.74 -10.62
N GLU A 176 2.55 -4.91 -11.08
CA GLU A 176 3.20 -6.17 -10.73
C GLU A 176 4.69 -6.13 -11.08
N SER A 177 5.50 -6.62 -10.15
CA SER A 177 6.95 -6.51 -10.11
C SER A 177 7.55 -7.78 -9.53
N GLN A 178 8.56 -8.33 -10.21
CA GLN A 178 9.35 -9.48 -9.74
C GLN A 178 10.77 -9.01 -9.43
N LYS A 179 10.86 -7.87 -8.72
CA LYS A 179 12.13 -7.29 -8.30
C LYS A 179 12.97 -8.36 -7.58
N GLY A 180 14.22 -8.47 -7.98
CA GLY A 180 15.16 -9.47 -7.46
C GLY A 180 15.11 -10.83 -8.16
N SER A 181 14.15 -11.10 -9.05
CA SER A 181 14.15 -12.33 -9.85
C SER A 181 15.07 -12.23 -11.06
N ARG A 182 15.83 -13.30 -11.34
CA ARG A 182 16.60 -13.47 -12.59
C ARG A 182 15.75 -14.07 -13.70
N GLU A 183 14.65 -14.71 -13.35
CA GLU A 183 13.73 -15.37 -14.27
C GLU A 183 12.33 -14.78 -14.10
N LEU A 184 11.89 -14.02 -15.10
CA LEU A 184 10.57 -13.38 -15.08
C LEU A 184 9.53 -14.36 -15.62
N ILE A 185 8.58 -14.74 -14.78
CA ILE A 185 7.50 -15.66 -15.13
C ILE A 185 6.20 -14.90 -15.36
N SER A 186 5.37 -15.36 -16.29
CA SER A 186 4.01 -14.84 -16.42
C SER A 186 3.13 -15.47 -15.35
N TYR A 187 2.40 -14.64 -14.60
CA TYR A 187 1.45 -15.15 -13.61
C TYR A 187 0.14 -15.67 -14.20
N VAL A 188 -0.15 -15.37 -15.48
CA VAL A 188 -1.34 -15.89 -16.21
C VAL A 188 -1.03 -17.25 -16.83
N HIS A 189 0.13 -17.36 -17.49
CA HIS A 189 0.58 -18.59 -18.13
C HIS A 189 1.95 -18.94 -17.56
N LYS A 190 1.99 -19.72 -16.47
CA LYS A 190 3.22 -20.02 -15.70
C LYS A 190 4.37 -20.58 -16.56
N GLU A 191 4.04 -21.24 -17.68
CA GLU A 191 5.00 -21.81 -18.63
C GLU A 191 5.65 -20.78 -19.57
N SER A 192 5.13 -19.55 -19.60
CA SER A 192 5.63 -18.47 -20.45
C SER A 192 6.54 -17.50 -19.70
N LYS A 193 7.62 -17.08 -20.36
CA LYS A 193 8.49 -16.02 -19.85
C LYS A 193 7.81 -14.65 -20.01
N ARG A 194 7.86 -13.84 -18.95
CA ARG A 194 7.38 -12.46 -18.98
C ARG A 194 8.52 -11.53 -19.43
N LEU A 195 8.23 -10.61 -20.33
CA LEU A 195 9.22 -9.60 -20.73
C LEU A 195 9.47 -8.58 -19.61
N PRO A 196 10.71 -8.06 -19.48
CA PRO A 196 11.00 -6.94 -18.60
C PRO A 196 10.13 -5.72 -18.94
N ARG A 197 9.71 -5.02 -17.90
CA ARG A 197 8.83 -3.86 -18.00
C ARG A 197 9.64 -2.60 -17.69
N TYR A 198 10.09 -1.90 -18.74
CA TYR A 198 10.82 -0.64 -18.60
C TYR A 198 9.90 0.57 -18.74
N GLY A 199 10.07 1.55 -17.84
CA GLY A 199 9.33 2.82 -17.84
C GLY A 199 7.84 2.70 -17.52
N ARG A 200 7.14 3.85 -17.60
CA ARG A 200 5.67 3.95 -17.48
C ARG A 200 5.01 3.58 -18.81
N LYS A 201 5.15 2.32 -19.24
CA LYS A 201 4.34 1.81 -20.35
C LYS A 201 2.89 1.65 -19.86
N PRO A 202 1.91 2.32 -20.48
CA PRO A 202 0.50 2.14 -20.14
C PRO A 202 0.11 0.67 -20.38
N SER A 203 -0.86 0.18 -19.61
CA SER A 203 -1.37 -1.18 -19.77
C SER A 203 -1.83 -1.43 -21.20
N LYS A 204 -1.55 -2.63 -21.74
CA LYS A 204 -2.06 -3.03 -23.05
C LYS A 204 -3.58 -3.27 -23.01
N TYR A 205 -4.12 -3.64 -21.83
CA TYR A 205 -5.51 -4.06 -21.63
C TYR A 205 -6.20 -3.38 -20.41
N GLY A 206 -5.75 -2.19 -20.00
CA GLY A 206 -6.33 -1.46 -18.84
C GLY A 206 -5.79 -1.89 -17.47
N VAL A 207 -6.26 -1.25 -16.39
CA VAL A 207 -5.79 -1.49 -15.01
C VAL A 207 -6.21 -2.85 -14.45
N MET A 208 -7.21 -3.50 -15.03
CA MET A 208 -7.76 -4.78 -14.58
C MET A 208 -7.00 -6.02 -15.10
N GLY A 209 -5.91 -5.83 -15.84
CA GLY A 209 -5.06 -6.95 -16.28
C GLY A 209 -4.19 -7.48 -15.14
N SER A 210 -3.70 -8.71 -15.30
CA SER A 210 -2.72 -9.34 -14.38
C SER A 210 -1.38 -8.59 -14.23
N GLU A 211 -1.25 -7.45 -14.89
CA GLU A 211 -0.10 -6.56 -14.84
C GLU A 211 -0.11 -5.65 -13.60
N PHE A 212 -1.23 -5.61 -12.89
CA PHE A 212 -1.42 -4.81 -11.69
C PHE A 212 -1.86 -5.71 -10.54
N ALA A 213 -1.31 -5.42 -9.36
CA ALA A 213 -1.83 -5.86 -8.09
C ALA A 213 -2.78 -4.79 -7.58
N THR A 214 -3.98 -5.22 -7.19
CA THR A 214 -5.02 -4.36 -6.67
C THR A 214 -4.95 -4.33 -5.16
N ILE A 215 -5.04 -3.12 -4.62
CA ILE A 215 -5.00 -2.86 -3.19
C ILE A 215 -6.31 -2.17 -2.86
N VAL A 216 -7.20 -2.87 -2.15
CA VAL A 216 -8.40 -2.25 -1.60
C VAL A 216 -7.98 -1.50 -0.35
N THR A 217 -8.42 -0.25 -0.23
CA THR A 217 -8.08 0.64 0.87
C THR A 217 -9.35 1.16 1.51
N ALA A 218 -9.40 1.13 2.84
CA ALA A 218 -10.48 1.68 3.63
C ALA A 218 -9.91 2.65 4.67
N ILE A 219 -10.57 3.79 4.88
CA ILE A 219 -10.17 4.77 5.90
C ILE A 219 -11.39 5.39 6.59
N ASP A 220 -11.40 5.37 7.92
CA ASP A 220 -12.50 5.92 8.73
C ASP A 220 -12.34 7.41 9.04
N ASN A 221 -13.38 8.06 9.57
CA ASN A 221 -13.41 9.47 9.99
C ASN A 221 -12.36 9.86 11.05
N ARG A 222 -11.82 8.91 11.81
CA ARG A 222 -10.74 9.11 12.80
C ARG A 222 -9.36 9.10 12.14
N GLY A 223 -9.25 8.52 10.95
CA GLY A 223 -8.01 8.40 10.16
C GLY A 223 -7.38 7.01 10.21
N TYR A 224 -7.98 6.05 10.93
CA TYR A 224 -7.51 4.66 10.90
C TYR A 224 -7.77 4.07 9.52
N SER A 225 -6.81 3.31 9.02
CA SER A 225 -6.84 2.71 7.69
C SER A 225 -6.62 1.20 7.73
N VAL A 226 -7.24 0.52 6.79
CA VAL A 226 -7.06 -0.89 6.49
C VAL A 226 -6.78 -1.02 5.00
N CYS A 227 -5.62 -1.59 4.65
CA CYS A 227 -5.21 -1.78 3.25
C CYS A 227 -4.84 -3.24 3.03
N LYS A 228 -5.44 -3.88 2.02
CA LYS A 228 -5.21 -5.29 1.69
C LYS A 228 -4.95 -5.46 0.20
N VAL A 229 -3.90 -6.20 -0.14
CA VAL A 229 -3.61 -6.62 -1.51
C VAL A 229 -4.54 -7.78 -1.84
N THR A 230 -5.49 -7.55 -2.73
CA THR A 230 -6.64 -8.45 -2.93
C THR A 230 -6.40 -9.43 -4.06
N SER A 231 -6.10 -8.94 -5.26
CA SER A 231 -5.93 -9.77 -6.45
C SER A 231 -4.89 -9.18 -7.40
N LEU A 232 -4.49 -9.99 -8.39
CA LEU A 232 -3.96 -9.45 -9.63
C LEU A 232 -5.15 -9.13 -10.55
N GLY A 233 -5.48 -7.85 -10.73
CA GLY A 233 -6.61 -7.42 -11.56
C GLY A 233 -7.88 -7.14 -10.77
N ARG A 234 -9.03 -7.61 -11.25
CA ARG A 234 -10.34 -7.22 -10.67
C ARG A 234 -10.59 -7.83 -9.29
N VAL A 235 -11.28 -7.08 -8.44
CA VAL A 235 -11.79 -7.53 -7.13
C VAL A 235 -13.20 -8.08 -7.34
N THR A 236 -13.56 -9.17 -6.66
CA THR A 236 -14.94 -9.69 -6.66
C THR A 236 -15.65 -9.31 -5.37
N ILE A 237 -16.98 -9.40 -5.39
CA ILE A 237 -17.84 -9.11 -4.23
C ILE A 237 -17.45 -10.02 -3.06
N GLU A 238 -17.31 -11.32 -3.30
CA GLU A 238 -16.98 -12.32 -2.28
C GLU A 238 -15.62 -12.02 -1.65
N MET A 239 -14.63 -11.68 -2.48
CA MET A 239 -13.30 -11.32 -1.99
C MET A 239 -13.33 -10.07 -1.09
N PHE A 240 -14.17 -9.09 -1.41
CA PHE A 240 -14.30 -7.89 -0.59
C PHE A 240 -14.92 -8.21 0.77
N HIS A 241 -16.02 -8.99 0.80
CA HIS A 241 -16.63 -9.46 2.05
C HIS A 241 -15.63 -10.23 2.91
N ASP A 242 -15.01 -11.28 2.36
CA ASP A 242 -14.07 -12.14 3.10
C ASP A 242 -12.89 -11.35 3.70
N LEU A 243 -12.44 -10.30 3.01
CA LEU A 243 -11.30 -9.52 3.43
C LEU A 243 -11.64 -8.36 4.36
N PHE A 244 -12.82 -7.75 4.30
CA PHE A 244 -13.07 -6.49 5.04
C PHE A 244 -14.14 -6.59 6.14
N ASP A 245 -14.94 -7.66 6.18
CA ASP A 245 -16.07 -7.73 7.11
C ASP A 245 -15.64 -7.64 8.58
N GLU A 246 -14.58 -8.36 8.97
CA GLU A 246 -14.02 -8.29 10.34
C GLU A 246 -13.44 -6.92 10.71
N ASN A 247 -13.17 -6.07 9.72
CA ASN A 247 -12.58 -4.75 9.92
C ASN A 247 -13.62 -3.63 10.01
N PHE A 248 -14.90 -3.89 9.73
CA PHE A 248 -15.95 -2.88 9.78
C PHE A 248 -16.86 -3.12 10.99
N ASP A 249 -16.94 -2.13 11.88
CA ASP A 249 -17.85 -2.17 13.02
C ASP A 249 -18.91 -1.07 12.87
N SER A 250 -20.13 -1.52 12.56
CA SER A 250 -21.34 -0.69 12.46
C SER A 250 -21.11 0.64 11.71
N PRO A 251 -20.72 0.62 10.43
CA PRO A 251 -20.45 1.84 9.67
C PRO A 251 -21.69 2.74 9.60
N ALA A 252 -21.52 4.03 9.86
CA ALA A 252 -22.58 5.02 9.69
C ALA A 252 -22.84 5.31 8.20
N TYR A 253 -21.76 5.41 7.42
CA TYR A 253 -21.77 5.50 5.97
C TYR A 253 -20.53 4.82 5.40
N ILE A 254 -20.69 4.19 4.24
CA ILE A 254 -19.57 3.86 3.36
C ILE A 254 -19.58 4.84 2.19
N CYS A 255 -18.41 5.31 1.78
CA CYS A 255 -18.23 6.21 0.66
C CYS A 255 -17.31 5.54 -0.36
N SER A 256 -17.77 5.30 -1.59
CA SER A 256 -16.93 4.79 -2.68
C SER A 256 -17.31 5.40 -4.02
N ASP A 257 -16.65 4.93 -5.08
CA ASP A 257 -17.06 5.16 -6.45
C ASP A 257 -18.34 4.37 -6.80
N ALA A 258 -18.78 4.47 -8.05
CA ALA A 258 -19.96 3.80 -8.59
C ALA A 258 -19.73 2.31 -8.92
N ASN A 259 -18.79 1.65 -8.24
CA ASN A 259 -18.51 0.23 -8.45
C ASN A 259 -19.52 -0.66 -7.70
N ASP A 260 -20.15 -1.58 -8.42
CA ASP A 260 -21.19 -2.49 -7.90
C ASP A 260 -20.73 -3.30 -6.68
N ILE A 261 -19.43 -3.54 -6.50
CA ILE A 261 -18.88 -4.28 -5.36
C ILE A 261 -19.30 -3.64 -4.04
N TYR A 262 -19.18 -2.32 -3.94
CA TYR A 262 -19.44 -1.58 -2.72
C TYR A 262 -20.93 -1.38 -2.48
N GLU A 263 -21.71 -1.13 -3.54
CA GLU A 263 -23.16 -1.06 -3.44
C GLU A 263 -23.74 -2.40 -2.95
N ASN A 264 -23.25 -3.52 -3.48
CA ASN A 264 -23.68 -4.85 -3.06
C ASN A 264 -23.39 -5.10 -1.58
N TYR A 265 -22.15 -4.83 -1.13
CA TYR A 265 -21.78 -4.94 0.27
C TYR A 265 -22.69 -4.08 1.16
N CYS A 266 -22.90 -2.83 0.79
CA CYS A 266 -23.73 -1.92 1.57
C CYS A 266 -25.20 -2.36 1.61
N ALA A 267 -25.74 -2.90 0.52
CA ALA A 267 -27.10 -3.41 0.47
C ALA A 267 -27.29 -4.63 1.38
N VAL A 268 -26.35 -5.59 1.36
CA VAL A 268 -26.38 -6.80 2.20
C VAL A 268 -26.35 -6.44 3.69
N HIS A 269 -25.53 -5.47 4.07
CA HIS A 269 -25.38 -5.04 5.46
C HIS A 269 -26.31 -3.89 5.87
N ASN A 270 -27.21 -3.45 4.97
CA ASN A 270 -28.13 -2.31 5.17
C ASN A 270 -27.41 -1.03 5.64
N ILE A 271 -26.28 -0.72 5.00
CA ILE A 271 -25.43 0.44 5.29
C ILE A 271 -25.75 1.55 4.27
N PRO A 272 -25.98 2.80 4.72
CA PRO A 272 -26.09 3.94 3.81
C PRO A 272 -24.80 4.13 3.00
N HIS A 273 -24.91 4.11 1.67
CA HIS A 273 -23.76 4.21 0.78
C HIS A 273 -23.78 5.53 0.02
N TYR A 274 -22.73 6.33 0.22
CA TYR A 274 -22.47 7.54 -0.56
C TYR A 274 -21.65 7.15 -1.79
N GLU A 275 -22.31 7.20 -2.94
CA GLU A 275 -21.72 6.87 -4.23
C GLU A 275 -21.31 8.15 -4.94
N LYS A 276 -20.05 8.25 -5.38
CA LYS A 276 -19.58 9.36 -6.20
C LYS A 276 -19.04 8.84 -7.55
N PRO A 277 -19.72 9.10 -8.68
CA PRO A 277 -19.29 8.66 -10.00
C PRO A 277 -17.89 9.15 -10.39
N SER A 278 -17.13 8.34 -11.12
CA SER A 278 -15.78 8.68 -11.60
C SER A 278 -15.75 9.85 -12.59
N ASN A 279 -16.82 10.01 -13.37
CA ASN A 279 -17.00 11.09 -14.34
C ASN A 279 -17.60 12.38 -13.73
N TYR A 280 -17.74 12.46 -12.41
CA TYR A 280 -18.43 13.55 -11.71
C TYR A 280 -17.99 14.95 -12.16
N LEU A 281 -16.67 15.21 -12.25
CA LEU A 281 -16.15 16.52 -12.65
C LEU A 281 -16.49 16.84 -14.12
N ASP A 282 -16.29 15.88 -15.02
CA ASP A 282 -16.60 16.03 -16.44
C ASP A 282 -18.10 16.31 -16.66
N THR A 283 -18.98 15.67 -15.88
CA THR A 283 -20.43 15.88 -15.93
C THR A 283 -20.80 17.31 -15.52
N LEU A 284 -20.16 17.84 -14.47
CA LEU A 284 -20.39 19.22 -14.03
C LEU A 284 -19.94 20.24 -15.08
N GLU A 285 -18.73 20.07 -15.63
CA GLU A 285 -18.17 20.98 -16.64
C GLU A 285 -19.06 21.03 -17.89
N LYS A 286 -19.49 19.87 -18.41
CA LYS A 286 -20.39 19.79 -19.58
C LYS A 286 -21.75 20.47 -19.37
N ASN A 287 -22.23 20.53 -18.14
CA ASN A 287 -23.50 21.15 -17.79
C ASN A 287 -23.35 22.63 -17.38
N GLY A 288 -22.19 23.24 -17.63
CA GLY A 288 -21.97 24.66 -17.42
C GLY A 288 -21.70 25.05 -15.97
N TYR A 289 -21.21 24.13 -15.13
CA TYR A 289 -20.76 24.44 -13.78
C TYR A 289 -19.52 25.34 -13.84
N ILE A 290 -19.54 26.48 -13.13
CA ILE A 290 -18.43 27.43 -13.10
C ILE A 290 -17.90 27.55 -11.68
N THR A 291 -16.59 27.46 -11.48
CA THR A 291 -15.99 27.70 -10.15
C THR A 291 -16.16 29.17 -9.77
N PRO A 292 -16.80 29.51 -8.63
CA PRO A 292 -17.01 30.90 -8.24
C PRO A 292 -15.68 31.61 -8.00
N ASP A 293 -15.51 32.80 -8.58
CA ASP A 293 -14.42 33.71 -8.22
C ASP A 293 -14.81 34.51 -6.98
N PHE A 294 -14.15 34.24 -5.86
CA PHE A 294 -14.44 34.88 -4.57
C PHE A 294 -13.87 36.30 -4.44
N SER A 295 -13.23 36.83 -5.48
CA SER A 295 -12.77 38.23 -5.49
C SER A 295 -13.93 39.23 -5.64
N ASP A 296 -15.04 38.83 -6.26
CA ASP A 296 -16.29 39.59 -6.37
C ASP A 296 -17.42 38.82 -5.68
N GLU A 297 -17.85 39.31 -4.52
CA GLU A 297 -18.85 38.67 -3.68
C GLU A 297 -20.23 38.58 -4.35
N ALA A 298 -20.63 39.60 -5.11
CA ALA A 298 -21.94 39.63 -5.77
C ALA A 298 -21.97 38.65 -6.96
N LEU A 299 -20.90 38.61 -7.74
CA LEU A 299 -20.75 37.65 -8.82
C LEU A 299 -20.66 36.21 -8.29
N ALA A 300 -19.93 36.00 -7.19
CA ALA A 300 -19.81 34.69 -6.55
C ALA A 300 -21.16 34.14 -6.05
N ILE A 301 -22.03 35.00 -5.51
CA ILE A 301 -23.38 34.61 -5.08
C ILE A 301 -24.23 34.18 -6.29
N ALA A 302 -24.26 34.99 -7.35
CA ALA A 302 -25.03 34.67 -8.55
C ALA A 302 -24.57 33.37 -9.22
N VAL A 303 -23.25 33.14 -9.30
CA VAL A 303 -22.67 31.90 -9.83
C VAL A 303 -23.04 30.70 -8.95
N LYS A 304 -23.02 30.83 -7.62
CA LYS A 304 -23.43 29.76 -6.70
C LYS A 304 -24.91 29.39 -6.88
N GLU A 305 -25.80 30.36 -6.99
CA GLU A 305 -27.23 30.09 -7.21
C GLU A 305 -27.48 29.36 -8.53
N ASN A 306 -26.74 29.70 -9.59
CA ASN A 306 -26.83 28.99 -10.86
C ASN A 306 -26.26 27.56 -10.75
N ASN A 307 -25.12 27.39 -10.11
CA ASN A 307 -24.51 26.09 -9.86
C ASN A 307 -25.42 25.18 -9.02
N ASP A 308 -26.09 25.71 -8.00
CA ASP A 308 -27.01 24.93 -7.16
C ASP A 308 -28.20 24.40 -7.98
N LYS A 309 -28.72 25.17 -8.94
CA LYS A 309 -29.76 24.69 -9.87
C LYS A 309 -29.25 23.59 -10.79
N ILE A 310 -28.02 23.70 -11.29
CA ILE A 310 -27.38 22.68 -12.11
C ILE A 310 -27.21 21.38 -11.29
N LEU A 311 -26.70 21.50 -10.07
CA LEU A 311 -26.52 20.36 -9.17
C LEU A 311 -27.85 19.68 -8.80
N GLU A 312 -28.89 20.46 -8.50
CA GLU A 312 -30.22 19.90 -8.20
C GLU A 312 -30.80 19.16 -9.39
N LYS A 313 -30.67 19.70 -10.61
CA LYS A 313 -31.09 19.04 -11.84
C LYS A 313 -30.36 17.70 -12.02
N LEU A 314 -29.03 17.72 -11.99
CA LEU A 314 -28.20 16.53 -12.21
C LEU A 314 -28.42 15.47 -11.12
N TYR A 315 -28.66 15.89 -9.88
CA TYR A 315 -29.00 14.98 -8.80
C TYR A 315 -30.30 14.23 -9.07
N ASN A 316 -31.34 14.95 -9.50
CA ASN A 316 -32.65 14.36 -9.80
C ASN A 316 -32.59 13.45 -11.05
N GLU A 317 -31.68 13.72 -11.98
CA GLU A 317 -31.39 12.88 -13.15
C GLU A 317 -30.50 11.66 -12.81
N GLY A 318 -29.90 11.64 -11.61
CA GLY A 318 -29.03 10.55 -11.15
C GLY A 318 -27.63 10.56 -11.75
N GLU A 319 -27.17 11.70 -12.28
CA GLU A 319 -25.88 11.83 -12.98
C GLU A 319 -24.70 12.21 -12.05
N ILE A 320 -24.99 12.59 -10.82
CA ILE A 320 -23.99 12.98 -9.82
C ILE A 320 -24.10 12.13 -8.55
N ASP A 321 -23.37 12.53 -7.52
CA ASP A 321 -23.27 11.79 -6.28
C ASP A 321 -24.63 11.66 -5.56
N LYS A 322 -24.84 10.50 -4.95
CA LYS A 322 -26.11 10.13 -4.31
C LYS A 322 -25.87 9.30 -3.05
N ILE A 323 -26.93 9.10 -2.26
CA ILE A 323 -26.92 8.17 -1.13
C ILE A 323 -27.92 7.06 -1.42
N THR A 324 -27.46 5.83 -1.49
CA THR A 324 -28.28 4.62 -1.64
C THR A 324 -28.58 4.00 -0.27
N ASN A 325 -29.40 2.94 -0.23
CA ASN A 325 -29.80 2.21 0.99
C ASN A 325 -30.49 3.06 2.07
N ARG A 326 -31.16 4.14 1.66
CA ARG A 326 -31.92 5.01 2.58
C ARG A 326 -33.24 5.55 2.00
N GLY A 327 -33.72 4.92 0.92
CA GLY A 327 -34.87 5.40 0.15
C GLY A 327 -34.53 6.65 -0.67
N GLN A 328 -35.54 7.25 -1.30
CA GLN A 328 -35.37 8.48 -2.06
C GLN A 328 -35.17 9.68 -1.13
N ILE A 329 -34.08 10.43 -1.34
CA ILE A 329 -33.74 11.62 -0.58
C ILE A 329 -33.90 12.84 -1.49
N LYS A 330 -34.46 13.94 -1.00
CA LYS A 330 -34.53 15.19 -1.77
C LYS A 330 -33.15 15.84 -1.81
N TYR A 331 -32.84 16.56 -2.89
CA TYR A 331 -31.55 17.22 -3.06
C TYR A 331 -31.11 18.06 -1.86
N LYS A 332 -32.01 18.88 -1.27
CA LYS A 332 -31.70 19.70 -0.08
C LYS A 332 -31.26 18.86 1.12
N ASP A 333 -31.98 17.77 1.40
CA ASP A 333 -31.68 16.87 2.52
C ASP A 333 -30.36 16.13 2.26
N PHE A 334 -30.10 15.74 1.00
CA PHE A 334 -28.83 15.14 0.58
C PHE A 334 -27.64 16.06 0.82
N VAL A 335 -27.74 17.34 0.41
CA VAL A 335 -26.68 18.33 0.63
C VAL A 335 -26.41 18.54 2.12
N GLU A 336 -27.46 18.61 2.95
CA GLU A 336 -27.33 18.72 4.40
C GLU A 336 -26.64 17.50 5.01
N LEU A 337 -27.05 16.29 4.62
CA LEU A 337 -26.45 15.04 5.08
C LEU A 337 -24.98 14.91 4.67
N LYS A 338 -24.67 15.24 3.41
CA LYS A 338 -23.31 15.24 2.88
C LYS A 338 -22.40 16.18 3.68
N LYS A 339 -22.87 17.40 3.95
CA LYS A 339 -22.13 18.41 4.73
C LYS A 339 -21.99 18.01 6.20
N LYS A 340 -23.07 17.55 6.83
CA LYS A 340 -23.09 17.16 8.25
C LYS A 340 -22.14 15.99 8.54
N ASN A 341 -22.06 15.02 7.63
CA ASN A 341 -21.24 13.82 7.81
C ASN A 341 -19.90 13.87 7.07
N ASN A 342 -19.56 14.99 6.40
CA ASN A 342 -18.34 15.15 5.59
C ASN A 342 -18.14 14.03 4.54
N LEU A 343 -19.22 13.62 3.87
CA LEU A 343 -19.19 12.54 2.87
C LEU A 343 -18.37 12.97 1.65
N SER A 344 -17.34 12.19 1.33
CA SER A 344 -16.40 12.46 0.24
C SER A 344 -15.50 11.23 0.01
N LEU A 345 -14.67 11.28 -1.03
CA LEU A 345 -13.59 10.32 -1.31
C LEU A 345 -12.18 10.93 -1.12
N ALA A 346 -12.07 12.10 -0.47
CA ALA A 346 -10.82 12.85 -0.45
C ALA A 346 -9.68 12.11 0.30
N ARG A 347 -10.01 11.41 1.39
CA ARG A 347 -9.02 10.81 2.29
C ARG A 347 -8.51 9.48 1.77
N VAL A 348 -9.37 8.71 1.09
CA VAL A 348 -8.95 7.49 0.39
C VAL A 348 -8.06 7.83 -0.82
N ASN A 349 -8.36 8.91 -1.55
CA ASN A 349 -7.50 9.42 -2.62
C ASN A 349 -6.12 9.90 -2.14
N GLU A 350 -6.06 10.55 -0.97
CA GLU A 350 -4.79 10.90 -0.32
C GLU A 350 -4.00 9.63 0.07
N LEU A 351 -4.70 8.64 0.66
CA LEU A 351 -4.11 7.35 1.03
C LEU A 351 -3.53 6.61 -0.19
N HIS A 352 -4.22 6.61 -1.33
CA HIS A 352 -3.71 6.06 -2.59
C HIS A 352 -2.43 6.75 -3.04
N SER A 353 -2.40 8.08 -2.96
CA SER A 353 -1.24 8.89 -3.35
C SER A 353 -0.04 8.57 -2.45
N ASP A 354 -0.27 8.43 -1.14
CA ASP A 354 0.74 8.01 -0.17
C ASP A 354 1.26 6.60 -0.44
N ILE A 355 0.37 5.62 -0.70
CA ILE A 355 0.77 4.24 -1.05
C ILE A 355 1.60 4.22 -2.33
N LYS A 356 1.17 4.95 -3.37
CA LYS A 356 1.92 5.05 -4.63
C LYS A 356 3.28 5.70 -4.43
N ARG A 357 3.40 6.72 -3.57
CA ARG A 357 4.67 7.35 -3.21
C ARG A 357 5.57 6.36 -2.47
N TYR A 358 5.05 5.72 -1.43
CA TYR A 358 5.77 4.75 -0.62
C TYR A 358 6.33 3.60 -1.47
N ILE A 359 5.48 2.93 -2.25
CA ILE A 359 5.91 1.77 -3.04
C ILE A 359 6.80 2.19 -4.21
N ASN A 360 6.39 3.16 -5.05
CA ASN A 360 7.10 3.42 -6.29
C ASN A 360 8.36 4.27 -6.11
N HIS A 361 8.39 5.17 -5.12
CA HIS A 361 9.47 6.12 -4.94
C HIS A 361 10.34 5.77 -3.73
N GLU A 362 9.76 5.60 -2.55
CA GLU A 362 10.54 5.37 -1.32
C GLU A 362 11.15 3.95 -1.32
N MET A 363 10.37 2.94 -1.68
CA MET A 363 10.86 1.55 -1.79
C MET A 363 11.48 1.22 -3.15
N THR A 364 11.41 2.13 -4.13
CA THR A 364 11.80 1.90 -5.54
C THR A 364 11.20 0.63 -6.13
N ASN A 365 9.90 0.44 -5.86
CA ASN A 365 9.11 -0.76 -6.12
C ASN A 365 9.50 -1.96 -5.22
N VAL A 366 8.54 -2.85 -5.00
CA VAL A 366 8.71 -4.08 -4.23
C VAL A 366 8.40 -5.29 -5.10
N SER A 367 8.86 -6.48 -4.69
CA SER A 367 8.40 -7.70 -5.35
C SER A 367 6.96 -7.96 -4.93
N THR A 368 6.07 -8.25 -5.88
CA THR A 368 4.63 -8.38 -5.61
C THR A 368 4.31 -9.47 -4.59
N LYS A 369 5.15 -10.52 -4.51
CA LYS A 369 5.03 -11.56 -3.48
C LYS A 369 5.21 -11.08 -2.04
N TYR A 370 5.81 -9.91 -1.84
CA TYR A 370 5.96 -9.26 -0.53
C TYR A 370 5.07 -8.02 -0.40
N LEU A 371 4.25 -7.70 -1.41
CA LEU A 371 3.50 -6.44 -1.43
C LEU A 371 2.56 -6.33 -0.22
N GLN A 372 1.91 -7.43 0.18
CA GLN A 372 1.05 -7.44 1.36
C GLN A 372 1.81 -7.08 2.64
N ASP A 373 3.03 -7.60 2.84
CA ASP A 373 3.86 -7.27 4.01
C ASP A 373 4.21 -5.77 4.03
N TYR A 374 4.62 -5.21 2.89
CA TYR A 374 4.96 -3.79 2.80
C TYR A 374 3.73 -2.88 2.97
N ILE A 375 2.56 -3.27 2.47
CA ILE A 375 1.31 -2.55 2.66
C ILE A 375 0.84 -2.66 4.11
N GLY A 376 0.96 -3.81 4.74
CA GLY A 376 0.67 -4.00 6.17
C GLY A 376 1.59 -3.14 7.04
N PHE A 377 2.88 -3.13 6.77
CA PHE A 377 3.85 -2.25 7.44
C PHE A 377 3.51 -0.76 7.26
N PHE A 378 3.24 -0.31 6.03
CA PHE A 378 2.82 1.07 5.75
C PHE A 378 1.57 1.44 6.55
N THR A 379 0.58 0.54 6.57
CA THR A 379 -0.70 0.74 7.25
C THR A 379 -0.51 0.80 8.78
N TYR A 380 0.35 -0.05 9.33
CA TYR A 380 0.70 -0.04 10.76
C TYR A 380 1.32 1.31 11.16
N ILE A 381 2.32 1.79 10.43
CA ILE A 381 2.98 3.07 10.73
C ILE A 381 2.01 4.26 10.61
N ARG A 382 1.09 4.22 9.63
CA ARG A 382 0.04 5.24 9.51
C ARG A 382 -0.92 5.21 10.71
N ASN A 383 -1.38 4.02 11.10
CA ASN A 383 -2.29 3.83 12.23
C ASN A 383 -1.61 4.17 13.57
N TRP A 384 -0.29 3.96 13.68
CA TRP A 384 0.50 4.41 14.84
C TRP A 384 0.36 5.92 15.04
N ARG A 385 0.48 6.71 13.97
CA ARG A 385 0.32 8.17 14.02
C ARG A 385 -1.08 8.57 14.50
N VAL A 386 -2.12 7.87 14.05
CA VAL A 386 -3.50 8.14 14.48
C VAL A 386 -3.66 7.84 15.97
N LYS A 387 -3.10 6.72 16.43
CA LYS A 387 -3.19 6.26 17.83
C LYS A 387 -2.39 7.13 18.81
N HIS A 388 -1.20 7.58 18.44
CA HIS A 388 -0.27 8.28 19.35
C HIS A 388 -0.10 9.78 19.04
N GLY A 389 -0.66 10.28 17.93
CA GLY A 389 -0.55 11.68 17.50
C GLY A 389 0.76 12.05 16.80
N HIS A 390 1.73 11.14 16.70
CA HIS A 390 3.02 11.35 16.04
C HIS A 390 3.54 10.07 15.37
N TYR A 391 4.48 10.20 14.43
CA TYR A 391 5.18 9.05 13.85
C TYR A 391 6.16 8.42 14.86
N PRO A 392 6.45 7.11 14.78
CA PRO A 392 7.34 6.42 15.71
C PRO A 392 8.81 6.79 15.45
N ASN A 393 9.21 7.94 15.95
CA ASN A 393 10.51 8.55 15.65
C ASN A 393 11.49 8.46 16.83
N SER A 394 11.03 8.10 18.03
CA SER A 394 11.89 7.98 19.22
C SER A 394 12.37 6.54 19.44
N ALA A 395 13.47 6.40 20.18
CA ALA A 395 13.96 5.09 20.61
C ALA A 395 12.91 4.36 21.48
N LYS A 396 12.13 5.09 22.28
CA LYS A 396 11.04 4.54 23.11
C LYS A 396 9.90 4.00 22.25
N ASP A 397 9.54 4.69 21.18
CA ASP A 397 8.50 4.22 20.24
C ASP A 397 8.96 2.92 19.58
N THR A 398 10.20 2.91 19.07
CA THR A 398 10.81 1.74 18.45
C THR A 398 10.84 0.54 19.41
N GLU A 399 11.22 0.76 20.67
CA GLU A 399 11.22 -0.27 21.70
C GLU A 399 9.81 -0.78 22.00
N SER A 400 8.82 0.10 22.10
CA SER A 400 7.41 -0.29 22.28
C SER A 400 6.90 -1.14 21.11
N ILE A 401 7.20 -0.77 19.87
CA ILE A 401 6.84 -1.53 18.68
C ILE A 401 7.53 -2.91 18.71
N PHE A 402 8.80 -2.96 19.09
CA PHE A 402 9.53 -4.21 19.17
C PHE A 402 8.95 -5.15 20.24
N ILE A 403 8.53 -4.61 21.38
CA ILE A 403 7.82 -5.37 22.42
C ILE A 403 6.48 -5.90 21.89
N GLU A 404 5.75 -5.11 21.10
CA GLU A 404 4.50 -5.55 20.45
C GLU A 404 4.78 -6.75 19.54
N ILE A 405 5.76 -6.65 18.64
CA ILE A 405 6.22 -7.74 17.76
C ILE A 405 6.53 -9.02 18.54
N LEU A 406 7.23 -8.91 19.68
CA LEU A 406 7.61 -10.07 20.49
C LEU A 406 6.39 -10.75 21.13
N LYS A 407 5.36 -9.99 21.49
CA LYS A 407 4.15 -10.51 22.11
C LYS A 407 3.20 -11.19 21.12
N THR A 408 3.23 -10.80 19.85
CA THR A 408 2.43 -11.43 18.78
C THR A 408 2.95 -12.80 18.38
N LYS A 409 4.22 -13.11 18.70
CA LYS A 409 4.85 -14.42 18.42
C LYS A 409 4.79 -14.82 16.94
N VAL A 410 5.00 -13.84 16.07
CA VAL A 410 5.16 -14.07 14.63
C VAL A 410 6.65 -14.24 14.33
N ASN A 411 7.07 -15.47 14.00
CA ASN A 411 8.43 -15.75 13.58
C ASN A 411 8.46 -16.11 12.09
N TYR A 412 8.96 -15.18 11.27
CA TYR A 412 9.18 -15.42 9.86
C TYR A 412 10.59 -15.97 9.63
N THR A 413 10.69 -17.20 9.14
CA THR A 413 11.97 -17.88 8.96
C THR A 413 12.62 -17.52 7.63
N SER A 414 13.94 -17.70 7.59
CA SER A 414 14.74 -17.55 6.37
C SER A 414 14.24 -18.41 5.22
N ILE A 415 13.81 -19.63 5.54
CA ILE A 415 13.33 -20.61 4.58
C ILE A 415 11.98 -20.16 4.01
N GLU A 416 11.08 -19.65 4.85
CA GLU A 416 9.78 -19.13 4.39
C GLU A 416 9.94 -17.90 3.51
N ILE A 417 10.86 -16.97 3.86
CA ILE A 417 11.19 -15.80 3.02
C ILE A 417 11.71 -16.23 1.64
N GLU A 418 12.62 -17.22 1.61
CA GLU A 418 13.19 -17.69 0.35
C GLU A 418 12.15 -18.41 -0.52
N ASN A 419 11.25 -19.17 0.11
CA ASN A 419 10.22 -19.95 -0.56
C ASN A 419 8.92 -19.17 -0.81
N THR A 420 8.81 -17.89 -0.40
CA THR A 420 7.59 -17.10 -0.59
C THR A 420 7.21 -17.06 -2.07
N GLN A 421 5.97 -17.43 -2.36
CA GLN A 421 5.36 -17.37 -3.68
C GLN A 421 4.23 -16.34 -3.72
N LEU A 422 3.85 -15.93 -4.93
CA LEU A 422 2.72 -15.03 -5.10
C LEU A 422 1.40 -15.83 -5.15
N GLU A 423 0.69 -15.82 -4.03
CA GLU A 423 -0.63 -16.41 -3.84
C GLU A 423 -1.69 -15.30 -3.81
N LEU A 424 -2.05 -14.81 -5.00
CA LEU A 424 -3.19 -13.91 -5.17
C LEU A 424 -4.13 -14.49 -6.24
N PRO A 425 -5.45 -14.33 -6.09
CA PRO A 425 -6.39 -14.57 -7.18
C PRO A 425 -5.97 -13.83 -8.44
N LYS A 426 -6.11 -14.50 -9.58
CA LYS A 426 -5.66 -14.01 -10.89
C LYS A 426 -6.80 -14.07 -11.87
N PRO A 427 -6.83 -13.19 -12.88
CA PRO A 427 -7.89 -13.23 -13.87
C PRO A 427 -7.74 -14.53 -14.66
N THR A 428 -8.85 -15.22 -14.91
CA THR A 428 -8.81 -16.50 -15.64
C THR A 428 -8.29 -16.28 -17.07
N GLY A 429 -7.65 -17.29 -17.65
CA GLY A 429 -7.20 -17.23 -19.05
C GLY A 429 -8.34 -16.92 -20.01
N ARG A 430 -9.55 -17.42 -19.72
CA ARG A 430 -10.78 -17.16 -20.49
C ARG A 430 -11.22 -15.69 -20.38
N TYR A 431 -11.18 -15.10 -19.18
CA TYR A 431 -11.47 -13.69 -18.99
C TYR A 431 -10.44 -12.77 -19.67
N MET A 432 -9.15 -13.12 -19.59
CA MET A 432 -8.11 -12.41 -20.32
C MET A 432 -8.29 -12.51 -21.85
N GLN A 433 -8.74 -13.66 -22.35
CA GLN A 433 -9.11 -13.83 -23.76
C GLN A 433 -10.35 -13.02 -24.13
N LEU A 434 -11.36 -12.95 -23.26
CA LEU A 434 -12.54 -12.10 -23.44
C LEU A 434 -12.12 -10.63 -23.55
N LEU A 435 -11.39 -10.11 -22.56
CA LEU A 435 -10.86 -8.74 -22.58
C LEU A 435 -10.04 -8.44 -23.84
N LYS A 436 -9.18 -9.39 -24.25
CA LYS A 436 -8.41 -9.28 -25.49
C LYS A 436 -9.31 -9.26 -26.71
N SER A 437 -10.31 -10.15 -26.77
CA SER A 437 -11.26 -10.25 -27.89
C SER A 437 -12.18 -9.05 -27.99
N GLU A 438 -12.68 -8.52 -26.87
CA GLU A 438 -13.52 -7.32 -26.84
C GLU A 438 -12.69 -6.07 -27.16
N THR A 439 -11.43 -6.01 -26.71
CA THR A 439 -10.48 -4.97 -27.14
C THR A 439 -10.16 -5.08 -28.64
N GLU A 440 -10.02 -6.29 -29.18
CA GLU A 440 -9.77 -6.54 -30.61
C GLU A 440 -11.02 -6.22 -31.45
N LYS A 441 -12.22 -6.61 -31.02
CA LYS A 441 -13.49 -6.22 -31.64
C LYS A 441 -13.68 -4.71 -31.64
N ALA A 442 -13.37 -4.03 -30.53
CA ALA A 442 -13.41 -2.57 -30.47
C ALA A 442 -12.43 -1.93 -31.48
N ARG A 443 -11.25 -2.53 -31.69
CA ARG A 443 -10.26 -2.08 -32.68
C ARG A 443 -10.63 -2.41 -34.12
N GLU A 444 -11.27 -3.55 -34.36
CA GLU A 444 -11.76 -3.96 -35.69
C GLU A 444 -12.96 -3.11 -36.10
N ALA A 445 -13.92 -2.90 -35.19
CA ALA A 445 -15.08 -2.04 -35.41
C ALA A 445 -14.67 -0.59 -35.73
N THR A 446 -13.63 -0.07 -35.05
CA THR A 446 -13.13 1.30 -35.29
C THR A 446 -12.02 1.39 -36.33
N LYS A 447 -11.54 0.25 -36.85
CA LYS A 447 -10.30 0.11 -37.65
C LYS A 447 -9.09 0.83 -37.04
N ASN A 448 -9.06 1.00 -35.72
CA ASN A 448 -8.14 1.90 -35.05
C ASN A 448 -7.51 1.23 -33.83
N ARG A 449 -6.18 1.00 -33.90
CA ARG A 449 -5.41 0.21 -32.92
C ARG A 449 -5.32 0.83 -31.52
N TYR A 450 -5.68 2.10 -31.38
CA TYR A 450 -5.52 2.83 -30.12
C TYR A 450 -6.76 2.75 -29.21
N PHE A 451 -7.89 2.19 -29.68
CA PHE A 451 -9.05 1.94 -28.83
C PHE A 451 -8.86 0.73 -27.90
N LYS A 452 -9.48 0.81 -26.72
CA LYS A 452 -9.49 -0.21 -25.66
C LYS A 452 -10.90 -0.37 -25.07
N PHE A 453 -11.24 -1.59 -24.66
CA PHE A 453 -12.44 -1.85 -23.90
C PHE A 453 -12.22 -1.48 -22.42
N GLY A 454 -13.17 -0.77 -21.82
CA GLY A 454 -13.25 -0.52 -20.38
C GLY A 454 -14.57 -1.08 -19.85
N GLU A 455 -14.52 -1.91 -18.80
CA GLU A 455 -15.72 -2.52 -18.21
C GLU A 455 -16.57 -1.51 -17.42
N GLU A 456 -15.98 -0.42 -16.93
CA GLU A 456 -16.66 0.59 -16.10
C GLU A 456 -17.70 1.41 -16.89
N ASP A 457 -17.44 1.70 -18.17
CA ASP A 457 -18.29 2.61 -18.97
C ASP A 457 -18.88 1.96 -20.23
N GLY A 458 -18.47 0.75 -20.62
CA GLY A 458 -18.86 0.14 -21.91
C GLY A 458 -18.39 0.92 -23.16
N VAL A 459 -17.66 2.04 -23.00
CA VAL A 459 -17.21 2.91 -24.08
C VAL A 459 -15.73 2.65 -24.43
N LYS A 460 -15.44 2.68 -25.74
CA LYS A 460 -14.10 2.50 -26.32
C LYS A 460 -13.15 3.63 -25.85
N ALA A 461 -12.22 3.36 -24.94
CA ALA A 461 -11.22 4.33 -24.50
C ALA A 461 -10.06 4.45 -25.51
N PHE A 462 -9.84 5.62 -26.11
CA PHE A 462 -8.75 5.88 -27.07
C PHE A 462 -7.44 6.27 -26.37
N ASN A 463 -6.35 5.53 -26.64
CA ASN A 463 -5.03 5.80 -26.07
C ASN A 463 -4.32 6.97 -26.80
N LYS A 464 -4.76 8.20 -26.47
CA LYS A 464 -4.24 9.48 -27.00
C LYS A 464 -2.71 9.56 -26.99
N ARG A 465 -2.09 9.09 -25.90
CA ARG A 465 -0.63 9.13 -25.71
C ARG A 465 0.12 8.22 -26.68
N GLU A 466 -0.36 6.99 -26.84
CA GLU A 466 0.25 6.02 -27.74
C GLU A 466 0.10 6.44 -29.20
N TYR A 467 -1.06 7.00 -29.56
CA TYR A 467 -1.28 7.62 -30.87
C TYR A 467 -0.25 8.71 -31.18
N LEU A 468 -0.06 9.66 -30.26
CA LEU A 468 0.89 10.76 -30.44
C LEU A 468 2.35 10.28 -30.53
N LEU A 469 2.72 9.23 -29.78
CA LEU A 469 4.07 8.67 -29.87
C LEU A 469 4.40 8.03 -31.21
N ASP A 470 3.39 7.49 -31.87
CA ASP A 470 3.52 6.86 -33.18
C ASP A 470 3.53 7.88 -34.33
N LEU A 471 3.19 9.14 -34.07
CA LEU A 471 3.29 10.21 -35.06
C LEU A 471 4.76 10.54 -35.37
N SER A 472 5.01 10.89 -36.63
CA SER A 472 6.33 11.37 -37.04
C SER A 472 6.69 12.67 -36.32
N ARG A 473 7.99 12.88 -36.11
CA ARG A 473 8.51 14.06 -35.41
C ARG A 473 8.06 15.39 -36.05
N ASN A 474 7.88 15.39 -37.38
CA ASN A 474 7.38 16.55 -38.12
C ASN A 474 5.90 16.85 -37.82
N LYS A 475 5.04 15.82 -37.69
CA LYS A 475 3.64 15.99 -37.28
C LYS A 475 3.56 16.51 -35.85
N LEU A 476 4.37 15.97 -34.94
CA LEU A 476 4.45 16.46 -33.55
C LEU A 476 4.91 17.92 -33.45
N TYR A 477 5.85 18.34 -34.31
CA TYR A 477 6.29 19.73 -34.40
C TYR A 477 5.23 20.66 -34.99
N ALA A 478 4.43 20.19 -35.95
CA ALA A 478 3.31 20.95 -36.49
C ALA A 478 2.25 21.19 -35.40
N ILE A 479 1.90 20.14 -34.64
CA ILE A 479 0.98 20.22 -33.50
C ILE A 479 1.52 21.20 -32.44
N ALA A 480 2.78 21.04 -32.03
CA ALA A 480 3.38 21.91 -31.02
C ALA A 480 3.48 23.37 -31.48
N LYS A 481 3.63 23.62 -32.78
CA LYS A 481 3.60 24.96 -33.38
C LYS A 481 2.19 25.54 -33.38
N GLU A 482 1.17 24.75 -33.72
CA GLU A 482 -0.25 25.12 -33.69
C GLU A 482 -0.70 25.46 -32.26
N CYS A 483 -0.19 24.73 -31.25
CA CYS A 483 -0.43 24.99 -29.83
C CYS A 483 0.42 26.15 -29.25
N GLY A 484 1.17 26.90 -30.07
CA GLY A 484 1.97 28.04 -29.60
C GLY A 484 3.12 27.68 -28.64
N MET A 485 3.56 26.42 -28.58
CA MET A 485 4.58 25.98 -27.64
C MET A 485 5.94 26.62 -27.96
N LYS A 486 6.72 26.98 -26.92
CA LYS A 486 8.09 27.51 -27.08
C LYS A 486 9.11 26.39 -26.87
N ARG A 487 10.23 26.42 -27.62
CA ARG A 487 11.35 25.46 -27.53
C ARG A 487 11.00 23.98 -27.76
N TYR A 488 9.85 23.68 -28.37
CA TYR A 488 9.38 22.29 -28.59
C TYR A 488 10.36 21.42 -29.42
N ARG A 489 11.17 22.02 -30.30
CA ARG A 489 12.17 21.30 -31.11
C ARG A 489 13.36 20.77 -30.30
N GLN A 490 13.57 21.28 -29.08
CA GLN A 490 14.64 20.87 -28.17
C GLN A 490 14.17 19.77 -27.21
N LEU A 491 12.86 19.47 -27.16
CA LEU A 491 12.30 18.45 -26.28
C LEU A 491 12.53 17.04 -26.85
N SER A 492 12.74 16.07 -25.95
CA SER A 492 12.66 14.65 -26.30
C SER A 492 11.24 14.31 -26.77
N ILE A 493 11.06 13.28 -27.60
CA ILE A 493 9.73 12.88 -28.12
C ILE A 493 8.75 12.64 -26.97
N TRP A 494 9.20 12.01 -25.88
CA TRP A 494 8.36 11.73 -24.72
C TRP A 494 7.95 13.00 -23.97
N SER A 495 8.88 13.94 -23.76
CA SER A 495 8.60 15.24 -23.12
C SER A 495 7.71 16.11 -23.99
N LEU A 496 7.90 16.06 -25.32
CA LEU A 496 7.08 16.77 -26.30
C LEU A 496 5.65 16.25 -26.30
N VAL A 497 5.45 14.93 -26.41
CA VAL A 497 4.12 14.30 -26.33
C VAL A 497 3.46 14.59 -24.98
N SER A 498 4.21 14.54 -23.88
CA SER A 498 3.65 14.86 -22.55
C SER A 498 3.24 16.33 -22.41
N ALA A 499 3.89 17.25 -23.12
CA ALA A 499 3.54 18.67 -23.12
C ALA A 499 2.39 19.00 -24.09
N ILE A 500 2.31 18.29 -25.22
CA ILE A 500 1.16 18.31 -26.15
C ILE A 500 -0.10 17.76 -25.46
N MET A 501 0.03 16.68 -24.68
CA MET A 501 -1.09 16.10 -23.93
C MET A 501 -1.67 16.99 -22.82
N LYS A 502 -0.96 18.06 -22.45
CA LYS A 502 -1.41 19.04 -21.45
C LYS A 502 -2.12 20.24 -22.07
N GLN A 503 -2.30 20.27 -23.39
CA GLN A 503 -3.03 21.33 -24.06
C GLN A 503 -4.54 21.08 -23.94
N ASP A 504 -5.31 22.13 -23.69
CA ASP A 504 -6.75 22.04 -23.45
C ASP A 504 -7.53 21.58 -24.69
N ASN A 505 -6.98 21.82 -25.89
CA ASN A 505 -7.57 21.44 -27.19
C ASN A 505 -7.03 20.12 -27.76
N ILE A 506 -6.39 19.28 -26.93
CA ILE A 506 -5.74 18.03 -27.40
C ILE A 506 -6.70 17.09 -28.12
N ASP A 507 -7.98 17.08 -27.73
CA ASP A 507 -8.98 16.19 -28.31
C ASP A 507 -9.40 16.63 -29.71
N GLN A 508 -9.50 17.94 -29.94
CA GLN A 508 -9.74 18.52 -31.27
C GLN A 508 -8.54 18.29 -32.20
N ILE A 509 -7.32 18.38 -31.67
CA ILE A 509 -6.09 18.11 -32.43
C ILE A 509 -6.04 16.64 -32.87
N ILE A 510 -6.30 15.71 -31.95
CA ILE A 510 -6.33 14.27 -32.25
C ILE A 510 -7.45 13.96 -33.25
N TYR A 511 -8.61 14.58 -33.09
CA TYR A 511 -9.73 14.47 -34.03
C TYR A 511 -9.34 14.90 -35.46
N LYS A 512 -8.75 16.09 -35.62
CA LYS A 512 -8.28 16.61 -36.91
C LYS A 512 -7.25 15.69 -37.56
N LEU A 513 -6.30 15.17 -36.77
CA LEU A 513 -5.28 14.24 -37.26
C LEU A 513 -5.86 12.89 -37.67
N LEU A 514 -6.87 12.39 -36.96
CA LEU A 514 -7.58 11.16 -37.32
C LEU A 514 -8.42 11.35 -38.58
N ALA A 515 -9.04 12.52 -38.78
CA ALA A 515 -9.83 12.85 -39.96
C ALA A 515 -8.97 13.06 -41.22
N GLU A 516 -7.73 13.55 -41.08
CA GLU A 516 -6.78 13.74 -42.19
C GLU A 516 -6.07 12.45 -42.62
N ASP A 517 -6.11 11.40 -41.78
CA ASP A 517 -5.37 10.16 -42.00
C ASP A 517 -6.19 9.17 -42.84
N ARG A 518 -5.89 9.11 -44.15
CA ARG A 518 -6.63 8.36 -45.19
C ARG A 518 -6.77 6.85 -44.97
N HIS A 519 -6.17 6.29 -43.92
CA HIS A 519 -6.21 4.87 -43.59
C HIS A 519 -7.29 4.49 -42.55
N TYR A 520 -7.93 5.46 -41.90
CA TYR A 520 -8.97 5.22 -40.90
C TYR A 520 -10.33 5.66 -41.42
N LYS A 521 -11.22 4.69 -41.71
CA LYS A 521 -12.65 4.98 -41.90
C LYS A 521 -13.30 4.92 -40.52
N ILE A 522 -13.51 6.08 -39.91
CA ILE A 522 -14.33 6.21 -38.70
C ILE A 522 -15.75 6.45 -39.19
N ASP A 523 -16.73 5.66 -38.74
CA ASP A 523 -18.14 5.88 -39.07
C ASP A 523 -18.62 7.23 -38.51
N GLN A 524 -19.58 7.87 -39.19
CA GLN A 524 -20.09 9.19 -38.83
C GLN A 524 -20.66 9.22 -37.39
N GLU A 525 -21.26 8.12 -36.91
CA GLU A 525 -21.75 7.97 -35.53
C GLU A 525 -20.62 7.87 -34.50
N ASP A 526 -19.52 7.16 -34.80
CA ASP A 526 -18.32 7.10 -33.96
C ASP A 526 -17.58 8.48 -33.97
N LEU A 527 -17.68 9.24 -35.06
CA LEU A 527 -17.20 10.63 -35.17
C LEU A 527 -18.07 11.61 -34.35
N GLU A 528 -19.38 11.41 -34.30
CA GLU A 528 -20.33 12.20 -33.50
C GLU A 528 -20.22 11.91 -31.99
N ALA A 529 -19.92 10.67 -31.61
CA ALA A 529 -19.57 10.30 -30.23
C ALA A 529 -18.23 10.91 -29.76
N MET A 530 -17.32 11.25 -30.70
CA MET A 530 -16.08 11.98 -30.43
C MET A 530 -16.24 13.51 -30.52
N SER A 531 -17.15 14.03 -31.34
CA SER A 531 -17.42 15.47 -31.50
C SER A 531 -18.30 16.05 -30.38
N SER A 532 -19.22 15.26 -29.83
CA SER A 532 -19.99 15.60 -28.62
C SER A 532 -19.13 15.75 -27.36
N LYS A 533 -17.86 15.31 -27.41
CA LYS A 533 -16.82 15.59 -26.41
C LYS A 533 -15.95 16.82 -26.71
N SER A 534 -16.16 17.53 -27.82
CA SER A 534 -15.27 18.63 -28.27
C SER A 534 -15.94 19.95 -28.61
N ILE A 535 -17.27 20.09 -28.39
CA ILE A 535 -17.96 21.38 -28.26
C ILE A 535 -18.28 21.71 -26.77
N ALA A 536 -17.77 20.92 -25.82
CA ALA A 536 -17.78 21.25 -24.40
C ALA A 536 -16.34 21.53 -23.95
#